data_AF-A0A952U5A5-F1
#
_entry.id   AF-A0A952U5A5-F1
#
_cell.length_a   1.000
_cell.length_b   1.000
_cell.length_c   1.000
_cell.angle_alpha   90.00
_cell.angle_beta   90.00
_cell.angle_gamma   90.00
#
_symmetry.space_group_name_H-M   'P 1'
#
loop_
_entity.id
_entity.type
_entity.pdbx_description
1 polymer ?
#
loop_
_entity_poly.entity_id
_entity_poly.type
_entity_poly.pdbx_seq_one_letter_code
_entity_poly.pdbx_strand_id
1 'polypeptide(L)'
;MFKRRLSLLLVLALALNFVAVLGMGSPARAAESPSLASYAPPDTVIFVTARIDDAFIDTLDGLRAKVVDALPAGAVPGMMNFRALISMAATSGGLNYEKDIRSWLGDNMAFFVSNPEMLVQRGGNTPEDVTAAFVVDIKDRAVTVKFVDDLLAKTPSAKGMFTKADEATYTVYRSTEGDKGTKAFNSSTAIAINDNALIIGTIKGVDAAMGTRAKLFEQEGFKSALALLPETKYNALIYIDTGALFKLGVQANMRLSSASNPNAEAMANAFVDAIGPTVVGATILDDRTLTLDMAQKLGDTSGLEKLGVTLPKLTPIKASFAANIPATAAGVVEGSNLAGIIDYALTNVVSLSKLQSQADAERVAAEIKRFEDEFLKNTGIDFREDIVSWMTGDFALISGYTSPKPGTATLLNSQLFPKLPVENAVDAGMIFEVTDKAKVDTLVAKLETLIAVGLKNNKEVTLTTETIGGAKVLVLSGTAPLPSGQSTKLEFVIGANDKVLVLATRPLAEAILTGAPGLDTSATFKAASVYLVPQPTAIAYLSNDGVNLLGDLGLLGAISDNLGRAMRGQPEQTQQKFVEIQTQLRTFLALIESATVSSTTDASGSTVSRAVITLAK
;
A
#
# COMPACT_ATOMS: atom_id res chain seq x y z
N MET A 1 -27.09 2.28 -5.33
CA MET A 1 -26.12 1.18 -5.12
C MET A 1 -24.67 1.67 -5.09
N PHE A 2 -24.27 2.54 -6.03
CA PHE A 2 -22.94 3.19 -6.10
C PHE A 2 -22.64 4.09 -4.89
N LYS A 3 -23.59 4.92 -4.43
CA LYS A 3 -23.39 5.89 -3.34
C LYS A 3 -22.98 5.30 -1.97
N ARG A 4 -23.47 4.11 -1.58
CA ARG A 4 -23.12 3.47 -0.29
C ARG A 4 -21.81 2.66 -0.35
N ARG A 5 -21.47 2.06 -1.51
CA ARG A 5 -20.15 1.47 -1.77
C ARG A 5 -19.08 2.55 -1.86
N LEU A 6 -19.44 3.70 -2.43
CA LEU A 6 -18.63 4.91 -2.41
C LEU A 6 -18.41 5.38 -0.98
N SER A 7 -19.40 5.43 -0.09
CA SER A 7 -19.19 5.83 1.32
C SER A 7 -18.23 4.91 2.08
N LEU A 8 -18.28 3.59 1.88
CA LEU A 8 -17.37 2.65 2.55
C LEU A 8 -15.95 2.73 1.94
N LEU A 9 -15.83 2.83 0.62
CA LEU A 9 -14.55 3.11 -0.05
C LEU A 9 -14.03 4.51 0.29
N LEU A 10 -14.89 5.50 0.55
CA LEU A 10 -14.50 6.84 0.98
C LEU A 10 -14.08 6.84 2.44
N VAL A 11 -14.64 5.98 3.30
CA VAL A 11 -14.22 5.81 4.70
C VAL A 11 -12.95 4.97 4.78
N LEU A 12 -12.79 3.95 3.93
CA LEU A 12 -11.55 3.18 3.82
C LEU A 12 -10.44 4.02 3.19
N ALA A 13 -10.75 4.79 2.14
CA ALA A 13 -9.86 5.78 1.55
C ALA A 13 -9.64 6.96 2.49
N LEU A 14 -10.63 7.41 3.27
CA LEU A 14 -10.41 8.43 4.32
C LEU A 14 -9.53 7.85 5.41
N ALA A 15 -9.69 6.59 5.82
CA ALA A 15 -8.86 5.93 6.82
C ALA A 15 -7.45 5.69 6.29
N LEU A 16 -7.28 5.34 5.01
CA LEU A 16 -5.98 5.25 4.33
C LEU A 16 -5.35 6.64 4.14
N ASN A 17 -6.14 7.67 3.82
CA ASN A 17 -5.68 9.07 3.80
C ASN A 17 -5.44 9.61 5.22
N PHE A 18 -6.17 9.14 6.24
CA PHE A 18 -5.95 9.49 7.65
C PHE A 18 -4.65 8.86 8.11
N VAL A 19 -4.41 7.58 7.80
CA VAL A 19 -3.16 6.87 8.08
C VAL A 19 -1.98 7.49 7.33
N ALA A 20 -2.18 7.97 6.10
CA ALA A 20 -1.16 8.72 5.35
C ALA A 20 -0.90 10.13 5.90
N VAL A 21 -1.85 10.72 6.64
CA VAL A 21 -1.72 12.02 7.33
C VAL A 21 -1.22 11.87 8.78
N LEU A 22 -1.33 10.67 9.38
CA LEU A 22 -1.00 10.37 10.78
C LEU A 22 0.44 9.87 11.00
N GLY A 23 1.29 9.86 9.98
CA GLY A 23 2.74 9.82 10.20
C GLY A 23 3.28 11.20 9.90
N MET A 24 3.88 11.95 10.84
CA MET A 24 5.18 12.67 10.75
C MET A 24 5.66 13.21 12.12
N GLY A 25 6.67 12.53 12.67
CA GLY A 25 7.86 12.90 13.46
C GLY A 25 7.93 12.67 15.00
N SER A 26 9.18 12.90 15.47
CA SER A 26 9.86 12.69 16.76
C SER A 26 10.13 11.25 17.23
N PRO A 27 11.38 10.92 17.65
CA PRO A 27 11.75 9.60 18.13
C PRO A 27 10.90 9.27 19.35
N ALA A 28 9.93 8.38 19.14
CA ALA A 28 8.94 8.06 20.13
C ALA A 28 9.62 7.53 21.40
N ARG A 29 9.38 8.20 22.53
CA ARG A 29 9.31 7.53 23.84
C ARG A 29 8.41 6.30 23.64
N ALA A 30 8.79 5.16 24.22
CA ALA A 30 8.06 3.89 24.01
C ALA A 30 6.57 4.10 24.18
N ALA A 31 5.85 4.14 23.06
CA ALA A 31 4.42 4.16 23.10
C ALA A 31 4.03 2.76 23.56
N GLU A 32 3.53 2.67 24.78
CA GLU A 32 2.76 1.53 25.30
C GLU A 32 1.42 1.42 24.54
N SER A 33 1.41 1.68 23.22
CA SER A 33 0.26 1.79 22.32
C SER A 33 -0.69 0.58 22.34
N PRO A 34 -0.25 -0.67 22.63
CA PRO A 34 -1.18 -1.78 22.83
C PRO A 34 -1.95 -1.74 24.16
N SER A 35 -1.63 -0.83 25.09
CA SER A 35 -2.29 -0.77 26.41
C SER A 35 -3.80 -0.61 26.26
N LEU A 36 -4.27 0.21 25.32
CA LEU A 36 -5.70 0.36 25.06
C LEU A 36 -6.37 -0.90 24.48
N ALA A 37 -5.60 -1.87 23.96
CA ALA A 37 -6.14 -3.18 23.60
C ALA A 37 -6.55 -4.02 24.83
N SER A 38 -6.21 -3.60 26.06
CA SER A 38 -6.76 -4.17 27.31
C SER A 38 -8.23 -3.84 27.54
N TYR A 39 -8.77 -2.88 26.80
CA TYR A 39 -10.20 -2.56 26.82
C TYR A 39 -10.95 -3.23 25.66
N ALA A 40 -10.26 -3.70 24.63
CA ALA A 40 -10.90 -4.41 23.53
C ALA A 40 -11.20 -5.87 23.95
N PRO A 41 -12.41 -6.38 23.70
CA PRO A 41 -12.76 -7.78 24.00
C PRO A 41 -12.02 -8.74 23.04
N PRO A 42 -12.00 -10.05 23.32
CA PRO A 42 -11.11 -10.99 22.63
C PRO A 42 -11.56 -11.31 21.21
N ASP A 43 -12.85 -11.14 20.93
CA ASP A 43 -13.52 -11.27 19.64
C ASP A 43 -13.46 -9.99 18.79
N THR A 44 -12.53 -9.08 19.10
CA THR A 44 -12.34 -7.85 18.33
C THR A 44 -11.86 -8.15 16.92
N VAL A 45 -12.63 -7.70 15.93
CA VAL A 45 -12.34 -7.91 14.51
C VAL A 45 -11.61 -6.73 13.90
N ILE A 46 -11.87 -5.52 14.39
CA ILE A 46 -11.11 -4.31 14.01
C ILE A 46 -10.73 -3.60 15.30
N PHE A 47 -9.44 -3.28 15.45
CA PHE A 47 -8.92 -2.43 16.50
C PHE A 47 -8.03 -1.36 15.88
N VAL A 48 -8.24 -0.10 16.22
CA VAL A 48 -7.44 1.03 15.77
C VAL A 48 -6.97 1.77 17.01
N THR A 49 -5.71 2.16 17.09
CA THR A 49 -5.20 3.05 18.12
C THR A 49 -4.28 4.09 17.50
N ALA A 50 -4.24 5.29 18.08
CA ALA A 50 -3.38 6.38 17.66
C ALA A 50 -2.97 7.23 18.85
N ARG A 51 -1.77 7.80 18.77
CA ARG A 51 -1.29 8.86 19.66
C ARG A 51 -2.05 10.15 19.38
N ILE A 52 -2.30 10.90 20.44
CA ILE A 52 -2.98 12.20 20.45
C ILE A 52 -2.31 13.19 21.40
N ASP A 53 -1.07 12.92 21.82
CA ASP A 53 -0.29 13.82 22.66
C ASP A 53 0.24 15.04 21.88
N ASP A 54 0.58 16.11 22.62
CA ASP A 54 1.00 17.37 22.02
C ASP A 54 2.26 17.22 21.16
N ALA A 55 3.23 16.41 21.57
CA ALA A 55 4.46 16.25 20.79
C ALA A 55 4.17 15.62 19.42
N PHE A 56 3.28 14.63 19.38
CA PHE A 56 2.83 14.05 18.12
C PHE A 56 2.04 15.06 17.26
N ILE A 57 1.09 15.79 17.86
CA ILE A 57 0.32 16.83 17.15
C ILE A 57 1.24 17.90 16.57
N ASP A 58 2.20 18.39 17.36
CA ASP A 58 3.15 19.42 16.95
C ASP A 58 4.02 18.92 15.81
N THR A 59 4.33 17.62 15.78
CA THR A 59 5.13 17.08 14.68
C THR A 59 4.33 16.92 13.38
N LEU A 60 3.05 16.53 13.46
CA LEU A 60 2.14 16.57 12.31
C LEU A 60 1.98 18.00 11.76
N ASP A 61 1.83 18.98 12.66
CA ASP A 61 1.71 20.38 12.30
C ASP A 61 3.02 20.93 11.69
N GLY A 62 4.18 20.53 12.22
CA GLY A 62 5.49 20.87 11.71
C GLY A 62 5.76 20.28 10.32
N LEU A 63 5.35 19.04 10.06
CA LEU A 63 5.35 18.49 8.71
C LEU A 63 4.47 19.34 7.80
N ARG A 64 3.22 19.54 8.19
CA ARG A 64 2.25 20.25 7.35
C ARG A 64 2.82 21.61 6.97
N ALA A 65 3.46 22.31 7.91
CA ALA A 65 4.15 23.56 7.64
C ALA A 65 5.21 23.40 6.55
N LYS A 66 6.12 22.42 6.63
CA LYS A 66 7.12 22.15 5.57
C LYS A 66 6.47 21.93 4.19
N VAL A 67 5.39 21.16 4.13
CA VAL A 67 4.67 20.91 2.87
C VAL A 67 4.00 22.18 2.35
N VAL A 68 3.33 22.94 3.22
CA VAL A 68 2.64 24.18 2.84
C VAL A 68 3.63 25.27 2.40
N ASP A 69 4.75 25.41 3.11
CA ASP A 69 5.78 26.43 2.84
C ASP A 69 6.52 26.17 1.53
N ALA A 70 6.61 24.90 1.13
CA ALA A 70 7.17 24.52 -0.16
C ALA A 70 6.22 24.75 -1.34
N LEU A 71 4.92 24.84 -1.10
CA LEU A 71 3.94 25.01 -2.15
C LEU A 71 3.65 26.51 -2.40
N PRO A 72 3.30 26.91 -3.64
CA PRO A 72 2.87 28.28 -3.89
C PRO A 72 1.68 28.68 -3.02
N ALA A 73 1.64 29.95 -2.61
CA ALA A 73 0.57 30.47 -1.77
C ALA A 73 -0.80 30.17 -2.39
N GLY A 74 -1.68 29.51 -1.62
CA GLY A 74 -3.02 29.12 -2.05
C GLY A 74 -3.11 27.77 -2.79
N ALA A 75 -2.00 27.08 -3.07
CA ALA A 75 -2.01 25.75 -3.69
C ALA A 75 -2.67 24.69 -2.80
N VAL A 76 -2.67 24.91 -1.48
CA VAL A 76 -3.41 24.11 -0.50
C VAL A 76 -4.44 24.97 0.21
N PRO A 77 -5.64 25.18 -0.38
CA PRO A 77 -6.70 25.91 0.29
C PRO A 77 -7.20 25.11 1.50
N GLY A 78 -7.10 25.68 2.70
CA GLY A 78 -7.89 25.22 3.84
C GLY A 78 -7.50 23.88 4.46
N MET A 79 -6.30 23.34 4.21
CA MET A 79 -5.78 22.30 5.11
C MET A 79 -5.56 22.95 6.48
N MET A 80 -6.48 22.76 7.41
CA MET A 80 -6.28 23.15 8.81
C MET A 80 -5.14 22.31 9.40
N ASN A 81 -4.37 22.91 10.31
CA ASN A 81 -3.46 22.11 11.12
C ASN A 81 -4.28 21.18 12.04
N PHE A 82 -3.68 20.10 12.50
CA PHE A 82 -4.42 19.05 13.19
C PHE A 82 -5.04 19.58 14.49
N ARG A 83 -4.32 20.47 15.19
CA ARG A 83 -4.82 21.18 16.38
C ARG A 83 -6.06 22.02 16.09
N ALA A 84 -6.12 22.72 14.95
CA ALA A 84 -7.29 23.49 14.55
C ALA A 84 -8.48 22.59 14.19
N LEU A 85 -8.24 21.43 13.57
CA LEU A 85 -9.30 20.47 13.27
C LEU A 85 -9.93 19.90 14.55
N ILE A 86 -9.11 19.52 15.54
CA ILE A 86 -9.60 19.08 16.86
C ILE A 86 -10.34 20.23 17.56
N SER A 87 -9.78 21.43 17.54
CA SER A 87 -10.40 22.61 18.15
C SER A 87 -11.75 22.95 17.52
N MET A 88 -11.88 22.80 16.20
CA MET A 88 -13.14 22.98 15.48
C MET A 88 -14.18 21.94 15.90
N ALA A 89 -13.77 20.67 16.04
CA ALA A 89 -14.65 19.60 16.52
C ALA A 89 -15.13 19.89 17.96
N ALA A 90 -14.24 20.28 18.86
CA ALA A 90 -14.61 20.69 20.22
C ALA A 90 -15.57 21.89 20.22
N THR A 91 -15.30 22.90 19.40
CA THR A 91 -16.11 24.12 19.29
C THR A 91 -17.52 23.81 18.79
N SER A 92 -17.68 22.81 17.91
CA SER A 92 -19.01 22.37 17.45
C SER A 92 -19.89 21.82 18.58
N GLY A 93 -19.28 21.33 19.67
CA GLY A 93 -19.94 20.92 20.91
C GLY A 93 -20.01 22.02 21.97
N GLY A 94 -19.62 23.26 21.65
CA GLY A 94 -19.55 24.37 22.60
C GLY A 94 -18.38 24.27 23.59
N LEU A 95 -17.34 23.50 23.26
CA LEU A 95 -16.17 23.26 24.10
C LEU A 95 -14.91 23.92 23.51
N ASN A 96 -13.99 24.31 24.37
CA ASN A 96 -12.64 24.72 24.00
C ASN A 96 -11.68 23.54 24.22
N TYR A 97 -11.02 23.05 23.16
CA TYR A 97 -10.12 21.89 23.27
C TYR A 97 -9.02 22.07 24.32
N GLU A 98 -8.30 23.19 24.28
CA GLU A 98 -7.15 23.44 25.17
C GLU A 98 -7.56 23.57 26.65
N LYS A 99 -8.69 24.23 26.92
CA LYS A 99 -9.14 24.49 28.30
C LYS A 99 -9.99 23.37 28.87
N ASP A 100 -10.93 22.85 28.09
CA ASP A 100 -11.99 21.96 28.57
C ASP A 100 -11.69 20.48 28.36
N ILE A 101 -10.81 20.12 27.42
CA ILE A 101 -10.53 18.73 27.04
C ILE A 101 -9.09 18.31 27.35
N ARG A 102 -8.10 19.10 26.91
CA ARG A 102 -6.68 18.69 26.93
C ARG A 102 -6.12 18.43 28.34
N SER A 103 -6.66 19.12 29.35
CA SER A 103 -6.21 19.03 30.74
C SER A 103 -6.38 17.64 31.37
N TRP A 104 -7.43 16.91 31.01
CA TRP A 104 -7.70 15.54 31.48
C TRP A 104 -7.44 14.47 30.42
N LEU A 105 -7.39 14.85 29.13
CA LEU A 105 -7.10 13.93 28.03
C LEU A 105 -5.68 13.36 28.14
N GLY A 106 -5.57 12.03 28.04
CA GLY A 106 -4.31 11.30 27.98
C GLY A 106 -3.63 11.41 26.61
N ASP A 107 -2.78 10.43 26.31
CA ASP A 107 -1.86 10.49 25.17
C ASP A 107 -2.25 9.54 24.03
N ASN A 108 -3.18 8.60 24.25
CA ASN A 108 -3.67 7.69 23.22
C ASN A 108 -5.19 7.66 23.15
N MET A 109 -5.69 7.30 21.97
CA MET A 109 -7.07 6.86 21.75
C MET A 109 -7.08 5.54 21.00
N ALA A 110 -8.18 4.81 21.15
CA ALA A 110 -8.46 3.60 20.42
C ALA A 110 -9.94 3.51 20.03
N PHE A 111 -10.21 2.66 19.06
CA PHE A 111 -11.52 2.29 18.59
C PHE A 111 -11.53 0.79 18.30
N PHE A 112 -12.58 0.08 18.71
CA PHE A 112 -12.73 -1.32 18.38
C PHE A 112 -14.12 -1.69 17.89
N VAL A 113 -14.19 -2.77 17.11
CA VAL A 113 -15.42 -3.42 16.65
C VAL A 113 -15.26 -4.93 16.82
N SER A 114 -16.19 -5.58 17.52
CA SER A 114 -16.14 -7.02 17.80
C SER A 114 -17.18 -7.83 17.05
N ASN A 115 -18.32 -7.22 16.69
CA ASN A 115 -19.29 -7.88 15.81
C ASN A 115 -19.29 -7.24 14.41
N PRO A 116 -18.65 -7.87 13.41
CA PRO A 116 -18.62 -7.35 12.05
C PRO A 116 -19.90 -7.62 11.25
N GLU A 117 -20.90 -8.36 11.77
CA GLU A 117 -22.12 -8.72 11.02
C GLU A 117 -22.83 -7.50 10.41
N MET A 118 -22.75 -6.37 11.12
CA MET A 118 -23.17 -5.05 10.67
C MET A 118 -22.53 -4.56 9.37
N LEU A 119 -21.27 -4.91 9.11
CA LEU A 119 -20.54 -4.51 7.92
C LEU A 119 -21.09 -5.20 6.66
N VAL A 120 -21.74 -6.36 6.82
CA VAL A 120 -22.14 -7.23 5.70
C VAL A 120 -23.66 -7.34 5.54
N GLN A 121 -24.45 -7.24 6.62
CA GLN A 121 -25.91 -7.32 6.51
C GLN A 121 -26.55 -6.01 6.01
N ARG A 122 -27.12 -6.05 4.81
CA ARG A 122 -27.95 -4.96 4.27
C ARG A 122 -29.36 -5.00 4.87
N GLY A 123 -29.62 -4.14 5.86
CA GLY A 123 -30.98 -3.64 6.12
C GLY A 123 -31.83 -4.36 7.18
N GLY A 124 -31.22 -5.09 8.11
CA GLY A 124 -31.95 -5.76 9.21
C GLY A 124 -31.48 -5.43 10.62
N ASN A 125 -30.26 -4.93 10.81
CA ASN A 125 -29.70 -4.79 12.16
C ASN A 125 -30.13 -3.46 12.78
N THR A 126 -30.72 -3.54 13.97
CA THR A 126 -30.83 -2.36 14.83
C THR A 126 -29.41 -2.01 15.31
N PRO A 127 -29.09 -0.73 15.52
CA PRO A 127 -27.79 -0.33 16.08
C PRO A 127 -27.52 -0.87 17.50
N GLU A 128 -28.44 -1.65 18.07
CA GLU A 128 -28.32 -2.33 19.35
C GLU A 128 -27.45 -3.61 19.26
N ASP A 129 -27.21 -4.13 18.06
CA ASP A 129 -26.38 -5.34 17.86
C ASP A 129 -24.90 -5.07 17.61
N VAL A 130 -24.52 -3.78 17.53
CA VAL A 130 -23.12 -3.39 17.37
C VAL A 130 -22.40 -3.51 18.70
N THR A 131 -21.27 -4.21 18.70
CA THR A 131 -20.30 -4.16 19.80
C THR A 131 -19.13 -3.33 19.32
N ALA A 132 -19.15 -2.02 19.62
CA ALA A 132 -18.10 -1.09 19.26
C ALA A 132 -17.97 0.02 20.30
N ALA A 133 -16.75 0.46 20.56
CA ALA A 133 -16.47 1.59 21.44
C ALA A 133 -15.19 2.33 21.04
N PHE A 134 -15.17 3.62 21.36
CA PHE A 134 -13.98 4.43 21.48
C PHE A 134 -13.47 4.34 22.90
N VAL A 135 -12.16 4.27 23.05
CA VAL A 135 -11.45 4.27 24.33
C VAL A 135 -10.42 5.38 24.26
N VAL A 136 -10.35 6.21 25.27
CA VAL A 136 -9.42 7.34 25.31
C VAL A 136 -8.72 7.32 26.65
N ASP A 137 -7.39 7.39 26.63
CA ASP A 137 -6.61 7.54 27.86
C ASP A 137 -7.01 8.83 28.58
N ILE A 138 -7.00 8.80 29.90
CA ILE A 138 -7.22 9.99 30.73
C ILE A 138 -6.14 10.11 31.79
N LYS A 139 -5.89 11.35 32.23
CA LYS A 139 -4.93 11.70 33.27
C LYS A 139 -5.54 11.71 34.67
N ASP A 140 -6.84 12.03 34.75
CA ASP A 140 -7.56 12.20 36.01
C ASP A 140 -9.04 11.81 35.85
N ARG A 141 -9.45 10.76 36.57
CA ARG A 141 -10.82 10.27 36.57
C ARG A 141 -11.82 11.29 37.11
N ALA A 142 -11.51 11.97 38.21
CA ALA A 142 -12.45 12.88 38.86
C ALA A 142 -12.73 14.10 37.96
N VAL A 143 -11.70 14.64 37.32
CA VAL A 143 -11.85 15.72 36.33
C VAL A 143 -12.65 15.25 35.11
N THR A 144 -12.39 14.04 34.62
CA THR A 144 -13.11 13.47 33.47
C THR A 144 -14.59 13.21 33.78
N VAL A 145 -14.91 12.65 34.95
CA VAL A 145 -16.30 12.46 35.42
C VAL A 145 -17.01 13.80 35.51
N LYS A 146 -16.37 14.81 36.11
CA LYS A 146 -16.93 16.16 36.20
C LYS A 146 -17.17 16.77 34.81
N PHE A 147 -16.25 16.59 33.87
CA PHE A 147 -16.40 17.05 32.50
C PHE A 147 -17.64 16.41 31.83
N VAL A 148 -17.81 15.10 31.95
CA VAL A 148 -18.98 14.39 31.37
C VAL A 148 -20.28 14.82 32.05
N ASP A 149 -20.30 14.97 33.38
CA ASP A 149 -21.46 15.49 34.11
C ASP A 149 -21.87 16.89 33.60
N ASP A 150 -20.90 17.81 33.48
CA ASP A 150 -21.13 19.18 33.00
C ASP A 150 -21.60 19.18 31.54
N LEU A 151 -21.03 18.32 30.68
CA LEU A 151 -21.40 18.19 29.27
C LEU A 151 -22.84 17.71 29.12
N LEU A 152 -23.22 16.65 29.83
CA LEU A 152 -24.58 16.10 29.80
C LEU A 152 -25.60 17.08 30.38
N ALA A 153 -25.24 17.83 31.42
CA ALA A 153 -26.11 18.85 32.02
C ALA A 153 -26.33 20.07 31.11
N LYS A 154 -25.29 20.49 30.37
CA LYS A 154 -25.35 21.63 29.45
C LYS A 154 -26.02 21.31 28.12
N THR A 155 -26.02 20.04 27.70
CA THR A 155 -26.58 19.61 26.41
C THR A 155 -28.10 19.40 26.56
N PRO A 156 -28.96 20.30 26.06
CA PRO A 156 -30.40 20.23 26.33
C PRO A 156 -31.03 18.93 25.84
N SER A 157 -30.52 18.38 24.73
CA SER A 157 -30.96 17.11 24.17
C SER A 157 -30.54 15.90 24.99
N ALA A 158 -29.56 15.99 25.90
CA ALA A 158 -29.11 14.86 26.74
C ALA A 158 -29.81 14.84 28.11
N LYS A 159 -30.55 15.88 28.47
CA LYS A 159 -31.17 16.02 29.79
C LYS A 159 -32.19 14.90 30.03
N GLY A 160 -31.94 14.08 31.04
CA GLY A 160 -32.79 12.93 31.39
C GLY A 160 -32.63 11.72 30.47
N MET A 161 -31.73 11.78 29.47
CA MET A 161 -31.46 10.65 28.59
C MET A 161 -30.48 9.64 29.16
N PHE A 162 -29.71 9.99 30.21
CA PHE A 162 -28.70 9.11 30.79
C PHE A 162 -28.95 8.88 32.27
N THR A 163 -28.79 7.63 32.72
CA THR A 163 -28.65 7.27 34.13
C THR A 163 -27.18 7.11 34.47
N LYS A 164 -26.75 7.75 35.58
CA LYS A 164 -25.40 7.61 36.13
C LYS A 164 -25.41 6.53 37.22
N ALA A 165 -24.47 5.60 37.16
CA ALA A 165 -24.23 4.58 38.17
C ALA A 165 -22.73 4.46 38.46
N ASP A 166 -22.36 4.31 39.73
CA ASP A 166 -20.99 3.96 40.10
C ASP A 166 -20.90 2.43 40.25
N GLU A 167 -20.19 1.80 39.31
CA GLU A 167 -20.02 0.35 39.21
C GLU A 167 -18.57 -0.03 39.56
N ALA A 168 -18.29 -0.44 40.80
CA ALA A 168 -16.97 -0.87 41.27
C ALA A 168 -15.82 0.08 40.85
N THR A 169 -15.13 -0.22 39.75
CA THR A 169 -14.00 0.56 39.20
C THR A 169 -14.39 1.60 38.15
N TYR A 170 -15.66 1.67 37.76
CA TYR A 170 -16.18 2.56 36.73
C TYR A 170 -17.26 3.51 37.27
N THR A 171 -17.35 4.69 36.68
CA THR A 171 -18.55 5.52 36.69
C THR A 171 -19.19 5.43 35.30
N VAL A 172 -20.43 4.95 35.22
CA VAL A 172 -21.11 4.57 33.98
C VAL A 172 -22.34 5.44 33.76
N TYR A 173 -22.48 5.95 32.54
CA TYR A 173 -23.65 6.67 32.05
C TYR A 173 -24.31 5.82 30.97
N ARG A 174 -25.54 5.35 31.21
CA ARG A 174 -26.28 4.53 30.23
C ARG A 174 -27.46 5.31 29.70
N SER A 175 -27.65 5.28 28.37
CA SER A 175 -28.86 5.86 27.79
C SER A 175 -30.09 5.13 28.35
N THR A 176 -31.08 5.88 28.83
CA THR A 176 -32.39 5.35 29.20
C THR A 176 -33.17 5.04 27.92
N GLU A 177 -33.79 3.86 27.86
CA GLU A 177 -34.47 3.28 26.69
C GLU A 177 -35.78 4.00 26.27
N GLY A 178 -35.96 5.27 26.66
CA GLY A 178 -37.28 5.86 26.85
C GLY A 178 -37.88 6.68 25.70
N ASP A 179 -37.11 7.20 24.74
CA ASP A 179 -37.66 8.13 23.75
C ASP A 179 -37.39 7.70 22.30
N LYS A 180 -38.27 6.85 21.79
CA LYS A 180 -38.31 6.43 20.37
C LYS A 180 -38.50 7.62 19.40
N GLY A 181 -38.75 8.84 19.89
CA GLY A 181 -39.03 10.03 19.10
C GLY A 181 -37.83 10.92 18.75
N THR A 182 -36.75 10.92 19.55
CA THR A 182 -35.63 11.85 19.36
C THR A 182 -34.45 11.22 18.63
N LYS A 183 -34.27 11.57 17.35
CA LYS A 183 -33.23 11.03 16.45
C LYS A 183 -31.77 11.36 16.82
N ALA A 184 -31.52 12.15 17.86
CA ALA A 184 -30.19 12.69 18.15
C ALA A 184 -29.27 11.73 18.92
N PHE A 185 -29.83 10.90 19.81
CA PHE A 185 -29.11 9.84 20.51
C PHE A 185 -29.91 8.55 20.41
N ASN A 186 -29.29 7.52 19.86
CA ASN A 186 -29.93 6.22 19.81
C ASN A 186 -29.94 5.62 21.23
N SER A 187 -30.97 4.84 21.59
CA SER A 187 -31.12 4.17 22.91
C SER A 187 -29.99 3.19 23.24
N SER A 188 -28.97 3.09 22.39
CA SER A 188 -27.88 2.14 22.47
C SER A 188 -26.54 2.74 22.88
N THR A 189 -26.44 3.98 23.38
CA THR A 189 -25.15 4.59 23.80
C THR A 189 -24.87 4.46 25.30
N ALA A 190 -23.60 4.21 25.64
CA ALA A 190 -23.10 4.29 27.01
C ALA A 190 -21.74 5.01 27.07
N ILE A 191 -21.41 5.51 28.26
CA ILE A 191 -20.12 6.08 28.63
C ILE A 191 -19.65 5.38 29.91
N ALA A 192 -18.39 4.95 29.99
CA ALA A 192 -17.80 4.43 31.22
C ALA A 192 -16.43 5.06 31.47
N ILE A 193 -16.13 5.36 32.73
CA ILE A 193 -14.91 6.07 33.12
C ILE A 193 -14.27 5.33 34.28
N ASN A 194 -13.05 4.83 34.11
CA ASN A 194 -12.23 4.30 35.21
C ASN A 194 -11.02 5.22 35.48
N ASP A 195 -10.02 4.73 36.21
CA ASP A 195 -8.87 5.54 36.60
C ASP A 195 -7.93 5.89 35.43
N ASN A 196 -7.98 5.13 34.34
CA ASN A 196 -7.04 5.25 33.22
C ASN A 196 -7.71 5.60 31.88
N ALA A 197 -9.02 5.34 31.72
CA ALA A 197 -9.69 5.53 30.45
C ALA A 197 -11.14 6.04 30.56
N LEU A 198 -11.52 6.78 29.52
CA LEU A 198 -12.89 7.12 29.12
C LEU A 198 -13.29 6.22 27.95
N ILE A 199 -14.39 5.49 28.09
CA ILE A 199 -14.95 4.57 27.10
C ILE A 199 -16.29 5.12 26.65
N ILE A 200 -16.49 5.31 25.34
CA ILE A 200 -17.75 5.80 24.77
C ILE A 200 -18.13 4.91 23.59
N GLY A 201 -19.32 4.34 23.59
CA GLY A 201 -19.69 3.42 22.53
C GLY A 201 -21.13 2.96 22.61
N THR A 202 -21.41 1.83 21.97
CA THR A 202 -22.68 1.15 22.21
C THR A 202 -22.72 0.57 23.62
N ILE A 203 -23.91 0.35 24.18
CA ILE A 203 -24.06 -0.33 25.48
C ILE A 203 -23.29 -1.66 25.48
N LYS A 204 -23.49 -2.50 24.46
CA LYS A 204 -22.74 -3.76 24.30
C LYS A 204 -21.23 -3.54 24.17
N GLY A 205 -20.79 -2.49 23.47
CA GLY A 205 -19.37 -2.14 23.33
C GLY A 205 -18.72 -1.74 24.64
N VAL A 206 -19.37 -0.85 25.40
CA VAL A 206 -18.91 -0.42 26.73
C VAL A 206 -18.92 -1.60 27.71
N ASP A 207 -19.98 -2.40 27.71
CA ASP A 207 -20.06 -3.59 28.57
C ASP A 207 -18.98 -4.62 28.24
N ALA A 208 -18.71 -4.84 26.96
CA ALA A 208 -17.61 -5.72 26.52
C ALA A 208 -16.24 -5.19 26.99
N ALA A 209 -16.06 -3.86 26.98
CA ALA A 209 -14.82 -3.25 27.43
C ALA A 209 -14.62 -3.34 28.95
N MET A 210 -15.69 -3.13 29.72
CA MET A 210 -15.66 -3.22 31.19
C MET A 210 -15.60 -4.66 31.71
N GLY A 211 -16.11 -5.64 30.93
CA GLY A 211 -16.24 -7.03 31.36
C GLY A 211 -14.91 -7.71 31.70
N THR A 212 -14.97 -8.83 32.42
CA THR A 212 -13.81 -9.61 32.89
C THR A 212 -13.33 -10.67 31.91
N ARG A 213 -13.90 -10.72 30.70
CA ARG A 213 -13.44 -11.63 29.65
C ARG A 213 -11.97 -11.34 29.31
N ALA A 214 -11.30 -12.37 28.79
CA ALA A 214 -9.98 -12.21 28.18
C ALA A 214 -10.00 -11.06 27.17
N LYS A 215 -8.91 -10.33 27.05
CA LYS A 215 -8.84 -9.11 26.24
C LYS A 215 -8.11 -9.35 24.92
N LEU A 216 -8.20 -8.40 23.98
CA LEU A 216 -7.55 -8.50 22.68
C LEU A 216 -6.03 -8.67 22.82
N PHE A 217 -5.39 -7.89 23.70
CA PHE A 217 -3.93 -7.97 23.90
C PHE A 217 -3.46 -9.35 24.40
N GLU A 218 -4.36 -10.16 24.96
CA GLU A 218 -4.06 -11.51 25.43
C GLU A 218 -4.14 -12.54 24.29
N GLN A 219 -4.80 -12.22 23.18
CA GLN A 219 -5.00 -13.12 22.04
C GLN A 219 -3.70 -13.41 21.30
N GLU A 220 -3.45 -14.68 21.01
CA GLU A 220 -2.24 -15.11 20.30
C GLU A 220 -2.17 -14.56 18.87
N GLY A 221 -3.31 -14.49 18.17
CA GLY A 221 -3.38 -13.86 16.84
C GLY A 221 -2.95 -12.40 16.85
N PHE A 222 -3.41 -11.62 17.84
CA PHE A 222 -3.00 -10.22 18.02
C PHE A 222 -1.51 -10.10 18.34
N LYS A 223 -1.02 -10.83 19.35
CA LYS A 223 0.39 -10.78 19.78
C LYS A 223 1.35 -11.22 18.66
N SER A 224 1.03 -12.30 17.96
CA SER A 224 1.88 -12.84 16.89
C SER A 224 1.92 -11.94 15.66
N ALA A 225 0.79 -11.36 15.24
CA ALA A 225 0.79 -10.40 14.14
C ALA A 225 1.49 -9.09 14.52
N LEU A 226 1.33 -8.62 15.75
CA LEU A 226 2.05 -7.44 16.25
C LEU A 226 3.57 -7.68 16.28
N ALA A 227 4.00 -8.88 16.68
CA ALA A 227 5.42 -9.25 16.74
C ALA A 227 6.11 -9.34 15.38
N LEU A 228 5.35 -9.37 14.27
CA LEU A 228 5.90 -9.32 12.91
C LEU A 228 6.25 -7.91 12.46
N LEU A 229 5.71 -6.87 13.11
CA LEU A 229 6.03 -5.50 12.75
C LEU A 229 7.50 -5.18 13.04
N PRO A 230 8.25 -4.54 12.11
CA PRO A 230 9.69 -4.34 12.31
C PRO A 230 10.02 -3.26 13.34
N GLU A 231 9.16 -2.24 13.52
CA GLU A 231 9.38 -1.25 14.58
C GLU A 231 8.74 -1.68 15.89
N THR A 232 9.37 -1.29 16.99
CA THR A 232 8.83 -1.54 18.33
C THR A 232 7.77 -0.51 18.73
N LYS A 233 7.64 0.59 17.99
CA LYS A 233 6.79 1.74 18.34
C LYS A 233 6.13 2.32 17.10
N TYR A 234 4.83 2.54 17.21
CA TYR A 234 4.03 3.18 16.17
C TYR A 234 3.22 4.34 16.74
N ASN A 235 3.01 5.38 15.91
CA ASN A 235 2.13 6.49 16.23
C ASN A 235 0.66 6.12 16.01
N ALA A 236 0.38 5.22 15.08
CA ALA A 236 -0.92 4.62 14.89
C ALA A 236 -0.79 3.13 14.57
N LEU A 237 -1.74 2.34 15.03
CA LEU A 237 -1.79 0.91 14.79
C LEU A 237 -3.23 0.47 14.48
N ILE A 238 -3.36 -0.38 13.49
CA ILE A 238 -4.62 -0.99 13.07
C ILE A 238 -4.43 -2.50 13.10
N TYR A 239 -5.22 -3.21 13.89
CA TYR A 239 -5.35 -4.66 13.82
C TYR A 239 -6.68 -5.01 13.15
N ILE A 240 -6.63 -6.00 12.27
CA ILE A 240 -7.78 -6.54 11.56
C ILE A 240 -7.72 -8.06 11.65
N ASP A 241 -8.74 -8.68 12.23
CA ASP A 241 -8.96 -10.11 12.08
C ASP A 241 -9.53 -10.38 10.68
N THR A 242 -8.61 -10.46 9.72
CA THR A 242 -8.93 -10.66 8.30
C THR A 242 -9.62 -12.00 8.05
N GLY A 243 -9.30 -13.04 8.83
CA GLY A 243 -9.97 -14.33 8.76
C GLY A 243 -11.44 -14.22 9.18
N ALA A 244 -11.74 -13.55 10.30
CA ALA A 244 -13.11 -13.32 10.75
C ALA A 244 -13.95 -12.49 9.76
N LEU A 245 -13.37 -11.41 9.19
CA LEU A 245 -14.04 -10.61 8.15
C LEU A 245 -14.31 -11.41 6.89
N PHE A 246 -13.33 -12.19 6.42
CA PHE A 246 -13.47 -13.00 5.22
C PHE A 246 -14.52 -14.09 5.41
N LYS A 247 -14.51 -14.78 6.57
CA LYS A 247 -15.51 -15.77 6.95
C LYS A 247 -16.93 -15.20 6.90
N LEU A 248 -17.13 -14.00 7.42
CA LEU A 248 -18.43 -13.33 7.37
C LEU A 248 -18.87 -13.07 5.92
N GLY A 249 -17.96 -12.61 5.06
CA GLY A 249 -18.24 -12.39 3.64
C GLY A 249 -18.60 -13.68 2.90
N VAL A 250 -17.86 -14.76 3.14
CA VAL A 250 -18.13 -16.09 2.60
C VAL A 250 -19.51 -16.59 3.02
N GLN A 251 -19.82 -16.54 4.32
CA GLN A 251 -21.12 -16.98 4.85
C GLN A 251 -22.28 -16.17 4.28
N ALA A 252 -22.12 -14.85 4.14
CA ALA A 252 -23.13 -13.99 3.54
C ALA A 252 -23.36 -14.34 2.06
N ASN A 253 -22.30 -14.63 1.30
CA ASN A 253 -22.41 -15.05 -0.10
C ASN A 253 -23.04 -16.44 -0.24
N MET A 254 -22.70 -17.38 0.64
CA MET A 254 -23.31 -18.72 0.67
C MET A 254 -24.80 -18.69 1.00
N ARG A 255 -25.25 -17.80 1.89
CA ARG A 255 -26.68 -17.60 2.15
C ARG A 255 -27.45 -17.09 0.93
N LEU A 256 -26.78 -16.36 0.03
CA LEU A 256 -27.36 -15.83 -1.20
C LEU A 256 -27.29 -16.81 -2.37
N SER A 257 -26.30 -17.71 -2.38
CA SER A 257 -26.19 -18.77 -3.38
C SER A 257 -27.06 -19.96 -2.99
N SER A 258 -28.10 -20.24 -3.77
CA SER A 258 -28.97 -21.42 -3.57
C SER A 258 -28.27 -22.75 -3.89
N ALA A 259 -27.08 -22.71 -4.50
CA ALA A 259 -26.28 -23.90 -4.80
C ALA A 259 -25.12 -24.00 -3.80
N SER A 260 -25.19 -24.97 -2.90
CA SER A 260 -24.08 -25.39 -2.05
C SER A 260 -23.18 -26.34 -2.84
N ASN A 261 -22.08 -25.82 -3.40
CA ASN A 261 -21.00 -26.67 -3.88
C ASN A 261 -20.08 -27.00 -2.69
N PRO A 262 -20.03 -28.26 -2.21
CA PRO A 262 -19.23 -28.63 -1.04
C PRO A 262 -17.72 -28.37 -1.24
N ASN A 263 -17.22 -28.43 -2.48
CA ASN A 263 -15.82 -28.11 -2.78
C ASN A 263 -15.54 -26.61 -2.62
N ALA A 264 -16.50 -25.76 -3.01
CA ALA A 264 -16.38 -24.31 -2.84
C ALA A 264 -16.42 -23.93 -1.35
N GLU A 265 -17.20 -24.66 -0.54
CA GLU A 265 -17.22 -24.48 0.91
C GLU A 265 -15.92 -24.93 1.58
N ALA A 266 -15.43 -26.12 1.24
CA ALA A 266 -14.14 -26.61 1.73
C ALA A 266 -12.99 -25.65 1.37
N MET A 267 -12.98 -25.13 0.13
CA MET A 267 -12.00 -24.13 -0.32
C MET A 267 -12.13 -22.84 0.48
N ALA A 268 -13.35 -22.29 0.61
CA ALA A 268 -13.54 -21.04 1.32
C ALA A 268 -13.11 -21.16 2.79
N ASN A 269 -13.41 -22.28 3.45
CA ASN A 269 -12.96 -22.56 4.81
C ASN A 269 -11.43 -22.69 4.88
N ALA A 270 -10.80 -23.42 3.94
CA ALA A 270 -9.33 -23.51 3.88
C ALA A 270 -8.66 -22.14 3.71
N PHE A 271 -9.24 -21.23 2.91
CA PHE A 271 -8.74 -19.85 2.80
C PHE A 271 -9.00 -19.02 4.06
N VAL A 272 -10.17 -19.15 4.69
CA VAL A 272 -10.47 -18.50 5.98
C VAL A 272 -9.43 -18.91 7.03
N ASP A 273 -9.13 -20.20 7.13
CA ASP A 273 -8.21 -20.74 8.13
C ASP A 273 -6.76 -20.35 7.84
N ALA A 274 -6.38 -20.22 6.56
CA ALA A 274 -5.04 -19.79 6.15
C ALA A 274 -4.82 -18.28 6.30
N ILE A 275 -5.86 -17.45 6.12
CA ILE A 275 -5.78 -16.00 6.30
C ILE A 275 -5.84 -15.68 7.79
N GLY A 276 -4.68 -15.51 8.41
CA GLY A 276 -4.60 -15.01 9.79
C GLY A 276 -4.80 -13.50 9.86
N PRO A 277 -4.57 -12.90 11.05
CA PRO A 277 -4.78 -11.47 11.27
C PRO A 277 -3.75 -10.60 10.55
N THR A 278 -4.16 -9.37 10.27
CA THR A 278 -3.35 -8.31 9.66
C THR A 278 -3.17 -7.17 10.64
N VAL A 279 -1.94 -6.65 10.76
CA VAL A 279 -1.63 -5.44 11.51
C VAL A 279 -0.98 -4.42 10.59
N VAL A 280 -1.41 -3.17 10.69
CA VAL A 280 -0.81 -2.02 10.01
C VAL A 280 -0.31 -1.05 11.07
N GLY A 281 0.97 -0.70 11.05
CA GLY A 281 1.58 0.30 11.91
C GLY A 281 2.05 1.50 11.10
N ALA A 282 1.71 2.72 11.52
CA ALA A 282 2.25 3.95 10.96
C ALA A 282 3.14 4.66 11.98
N THR A 283 4.35 5.01 11.58
CA THR A 283 5.35 5.65 12.43
C THR A 283 6.27 6.53 11.63
N ILE A 284 7.10 7.31 12.34
CA ILE A 284 7.97 8.29 11.69
C ILE A 284 9.35 8.19 12.28
N LEU A 285 10.30 8.02 11.39
CA LEU A 285 11.70 7.83 11.69
C LEU A 285 12.45 9.13 11.35
N ASP A 286 13.42 9.47 12.20
CA ASP A 286 14.38 10.57 11.99
C ASP A 286 13.74 11.91 11.56
N ASP A 287 12.55 12.23 12.08
CA ASP A 287 11.79 13.48 11.86
C ASP A 287 11.39 13.81 10.41
N ARG A 288 11.63 12.90 9.46
CA ARG A 288 11.39 13.14 8.03
C ARG A 288 11.01 11.91 7.21
N THR A 289 11.07 10.72 7.82
CA THR A 289 10.82 9.46 7.14
C THR A 289 9.51 8.87 7.61
N LEU A 290 8.47 9.03 6.79
CA LEU A 290 7.20 8.33 6.94
C LEU A 290 7.41 6.84 6.78
N THR A 291 6.87 6.03 7.67
CA THR A 291 6.93 4.57 7.55
C THR A 291 5.56 3.97 7.84
N LEU A 292 5.08 3.16 6.90
CA LEU A 292 3.88 2.35 7.02
C LEU A 292 4.27 0.88 6.90
N ASP A 293 4.15 0.16 8.01
CA ASP A 293 4.38 -1.28 8.06
C ASP A 293 3.04 -2.01 8.02
N MET A 294 2.98 -3.08 7.25
CA MET A 294 1.85 -3.99 7.16
C MET A 294 2.37 -5.41 7.33
N ALA A 295 1.96 -6.06 8.40
CA ALA A 295 2.25 -7.46 8.66
C ALA A 295 0.97 -8.30 8.54
N GLN A 296 1.08 -9.44 7.88
CA GLN A 296 0.02 -10.44 7.82
C GLN A 296 0.56 -11.77 8.34
N LYS A 297 0.02 -12.21 9.47
CA LYS A 297 0.30 -13.56 9.99
C LYS A 297 -0.54 -14.55 9.19
N LEU A 298 0.09 -15.60 8.64
CA LEU A 298 -0.67 -16.73 8.12
C LEU A 298 -1.15 -17.63 9.26
N GLY A 299 -2.38 -18.13 9.11
CA GLY A 299 -3.01 -19.11 9.98
C GLY A 299 -2.63 -20.54 9.59
N ASP A 300 -3.61 -21.45 9.60
CA ASP A 300 -3.41 -22.85 9.22
C ASP A 300 -3.50 -23.04 7.70
N THR A 301 -2.35 -23.28 7.07
CA THR A 301 -2.24 -23.49 5.62
C THR A 301 -2.46 -24.95 5.20
N SER A 302 -2.62 -25.88 6.14
CA SER A 302 -2.76 -27.32 5.84
C SER A 302 -4.00 -27.63 5.00
N GLY A 303 -5.05 -26.81 5.15
CA GLY A 303 -6.24 -26.87 4.29
C GLY A 303 -5.92 -26.57 2.83
N LEU A 304 -5.12 -25.53 2.57
CA LEU A 304 -4.70 -25.16 1.21
C LEU A 304 -3.81 -26.24 0.58
N GLU A 305 -2.89 -26.80 1.35
CA GLU A 305 -2.00 -27.88 0.88
C GLU A 305 -2.78 -29.14 0.48
N LYS A 306 -3.80 -29.52 1.24
CA LYS A 306 -4.71 -30.63 0.90
C LYS A 306 -5.48 -30.38 -0.41
N LEU A 307 -5.71 -29.12 -0.74
CA LEU A 307 -6.32 -28.68 -1.99
C LEU A 307 -5.30 -28.56 -3.15
N GLY A 308 -4.03 -28.86 -2.89
CA GLY A 308 -2.94 -28.74 -3.86
C GLY A 308 -2.47 -27.30 -4.09
N VAL A 309 -2.94 -26.34 -3.29
CA VAL A 309 -2.48 -24.95 -3.33
C VAL A 309 -1.24 -24.85 -2.45
N THR A 310 -0.09 -24.63 -3.07
CA THR A 310 1.15 -24.34 -2.37
C THR A 310 1.31 -22.83 -2.23
N LEU A 311 2.01 -22.38 -1.19
CA LEU A 311 2.43 -20.98 -1.04
C LEU A 311 3.79 -20.75 -1.70
N PRO A 312 4.05 -19.56 -2.26
CA PRO A 312 5.29 -19.32 -2.97
C PRO A 312 6.44 -19.28 -1.97
N LYS A 313 7.51 -20.03 -2.25
CA LYS A 313 8.77 -19.91 -1.51
C LYS A 313 9.59 -18.81 -2.15
N LEU A 314 9.41 -17.60 -1.65
CA LEU A 314 10.20 -16.45 -2.09
C LEU A 314 11.57 -16.49 -1.41
N THR A 315 12.62 -16.16 -2.16
CA THR A 315 13.98 -16.07 -1.65
C THR A 315 14.32 -14.61 -1.33
N PRO A 316 15.14 -14.33 -0.30
CA PRO A 316 15.65 -12.98 -0.11
C PRO A 316 16.51 -12.55 -1.29
N ILE A 317 16.34 -11.29 -1.70
CA ILE A 317 17.18 -10.59 -2.67
C ILE A 317 18.61 -10.50 -2.12
N LYS A 318 19.62 -10.70 -2.97
CA LYS A 318 21.03 -10.47 -2.59
C LYS A 318 21.32 -8.97 -2.65
N ALA A 319 21.70 -8.38 -1.52
CA ALA A 319 22.05 -6.95 -1.47
C ALA A 319 23.15 -6.54 -2.48
N SER A 320 24.01 -7.48 -2.91
CA SER A 320 25.03 -7.24 -3.94
C SER A 320 24.46 -7.07 -5.35
N PHE A 321 23.22 -7.49 -5.63
CA PHE A 321 22.62 -7.36 -6.96
C PHE A 321 22.40 -5.89 -7.37
N ALA A 322 22.14 -5.01 -6.40
CA ALA A 322 22.04 -3.57 -6.59
C ALA A 322 23.28 -2.95 -7.26
N ALA A 323 24.46 -3.58 -7.16
CA ALA A 323 25.67 -3.14 -7.85
C ALA A 323 25.59 -3.26 -9.39
N ASN A 324 24.64 -4.04 -9.91
CA ASN A 324 24.41 -4.20 -11.36
C ASN A 324 23.32 -3.25 -11.90
N ILE A 325 22.62 -2.53 -11.03
CA ILE A 325 21.61 -1.52 -11.41
C ILE A 325 22.32 -0.17 -11.46
N PRO A 326 22.18 0.66 -12.51
CA PRO A 326 22.89 1.94 -12.56
C PRO A 326 22.50 2.88 -11.41
N ALA A 327 23.47 3.61 -10.86
CA ALA A 327 23.26 4.59 -9.77
C ALA A 327 22.25 5.69 -10.13
N THR A 328 22.06 5.95 -11.42
CA THR A 328 21.13 6.93 -11.98
C THR A 328 19.72 6.39 -12.21
N ALA A 329 19.43 5.15 -11.80
CA ALA A 329 18.08 4.61 -11.89
C ALA A 329 17.10 5.49 -11.11
N ALA A 330 16.08 5.97 -11.83
CA ALA A 330 15.01 6.77 -11.26
C ALA A 330 14.01 5.89 -10.51
N GLY A 331 13.69 4.72 -11.07
CA GLY A 331 12.84 3.72 -10.44
C GLY A 331 13.39 2.31 -10.60
N VAL A 332 13.17 1.49 -9.58
CA VAL A 332 13.60 0.09 -9.53
C VAL A 332 12.49 -0.75 -8.92
N VAL A 333 12.17 -1.87 -9.53
CA VAL A 333 11.38 -2.96 -8.92
C VAL A 333 12.21 -4.23 -9.00
N GLU A 334 12.74 -4.65 -7.87
CA GLU A 334 13.61 -5.81 -7.69
C GLU A 334 12.85 -6.97 -7.06
N GLY A 335 13.16 -8.18 -7.50
CA GLY A 335 12.66 -9.43 -6.96
C GLY A 335 13.70 -10.53 -7.14
N SER A 336 13.42 -11.70 -6.59
CA SER A 336 14.30 -12.87 -6.74
C SER A 336 13.52 -14.08 -7.24
N ASN A 337 14.24 -15.04 -7.81
CA ASN A 337 13.74 -16.35 -8.21
C ASN A 337 12.45 -16.28 -9.06
N LEU A 338 12.53 -15.55 -10.18
CA LEU A 338 11.41 -15.44 -11.12
C LEU A 338 10.95 -16.81 -11.62
N ALA A 339 11.86 -17.77 -11.74
CA ALA A 339 11.53 -19.16 -12.06
C ALA A 339 10.51 -19.75 -11.08
N GLY A 340 10.78 -19.63 -9.77
CA GLY A 340 9.87 -20.07 -8.72
C GLY A 340 8.51 -19.34 -8.74
N ILE A 341 8.50 -18.04 -9.09
CA ILE A 341 7.24 -17.27 -9.24
C ILE A 341 6.41 -17.79 -10.41
N ILE A 342 7.04 -18.07 -11.55
CA ILE A 342 6.36 -18.64 -12.73
C ILE A 342 5.83 -20.04 -12.44
N ASP A 343 6.65 -20.90 -11.81
CA ASP A 343 6.25 -22.25 -11.40
C ASP A 343 5.07 -22.25 -10.44
N TYR A 344 5.12 -21.35 -9.45
CA TYR A 344 4.04 -21.13 -8.51
C TYR A 344 2.75 -20.72 -9.22
N ALA A 345 2.81 -19.74 -10.12
CA ALA A 345 1.64 -19.24 -10.84
C ALA A 345 0.99 -20.34 -11.70
N LEU A 346 1.79 -21.09 -12.47
CA LEU A 346 1.30 -22.17 -13.32
C LEU A 346 0.72 -23.33 -12.49
N THR A 347 1.41 -23.73 -11.41
CA THR A 347 0.93 -24.78 -10.50
C THR A 347 -0.40 -24.39 -9.87
N ASN A 348 -0.53 -23.17 -9.36
CA ASN A 348 -1.76 -22.73 -8.70
C ASN A 348 -2.93 -22.54 -9.65
N VAL A 349 -2.70 -22.14 -10.91
CA VAL A 349 -3.75 -22.11 -11.93
C VAL A 349 -4.36 -23.50 -12.16
N VAL A 350 -3.51 -24.55 -12.19
CA VAL A 350 -3.97 -25.94 -12.29
C VAL A 350 -4.70 -26.38 -11.01
N SER A 351 -4.13 -26.10 -9.83
CA SER A 351 -4.75 -26.46 -8.55
C SER A 351 -6.10 -25.79 -8.34
N LEU A 352 -6.25 -24.50 -8.67
CA LEU A 352 -7.53 -23.79 -8.59
C LEU A 352 -8.56 -24.36 -9.58
N SER A 353 -8.12 -24.79 -10.76
CA SER A 353 -9.01 -25.43 -11.75
C SER A 353 -9.52 -26.79 -11.26
N LYS A 354 -8.70 -27.53 -10.49
CA LYS A 354 -9.09 -28.81 -9.86
C LYS A 354 -10.26 -28.67 -8.89
N LEU A 355 -10.41 -27.49 -8.29
CA LEU A 355 -11.51 -27.18 -7.36
C LEU A 355 -12.85 -27.02 -8.08
N GLN A 356 -12.82 -26.63 -9.37
CA GLN A 356 -14.02 -26.63 -10.22
C GLN A 356 -14.35 -28.05 -10.67
N SER A 357 -13.40 -28.71 -11.33
CA SER A 357 -13.47 -30.12 -11.67
C SER A 357 -12.10 -30.70 -12.02
N GLN A 358 -11.93 -32.02 -11.89
CA GLN A 358 -10.72 -32.69 -12.35
C GLN A 358 -10.49 -32.52 -13.86
N ALA A 359 -11.58 -32.51 -14.65
CA ALA A 359 -11.52 -32.29 -16.09
C ALA A 359 -11.02 -30.89 -16.46
N ASP A 360 -11.38 -29.85 -15.69
CA ASP A 360 -10.90 -28.48 -15.90
C ASP A 360 -9.40 -28.37 -15.59
N ALA A 361 -8.92 -29.01 -14.52
CA ALA A 361 -7.48 -29.06 -14.23
C ALA A 361 -6.68 -29.72 -15.37
N GLU A 362 -7.17 -30.85 -15.89
CA GLU A 362 -6.55 -31.54 -17.02
C GLU A 362 -6.56 -30.68 -18.29
N ARG A 363 -7.67 -29.99 -18.57
CA ARG A 363 -7.78 -29.06 -19.70
C ARG A 363 -6.77 -27.92 -19.58
N VAL A 364 -6.69 -27.27 -18.43
CA VAL A 364 -5.77 -26.15 -18.19
C VAL A 364 -4.30 -26.60 -18.25
N ALA A 365 -3.97 -27.77 -17.69
CA ALA A 365 -2.64 -28.35 -17.82
C ALA A 365 -2.29 -28.65 -19.29
N ALA A 366 -3.24 -29.17 -20.07
CA ALA A 366 -3.05 -29.39 -21.50
C ALA A 366 -2.89 -28.09 -22.30
N GLU A 367 -3.60 -27.02 -21.93
CA GLU A 367 -3.46 -25.69 -22.53
C GLU A 367 -2.08 -25.06 -22.24
N ILE A 368 -1.57 -25.19 -21.01
CA ILE A 368 -0.20 -24.75 -20.65
C ILE A 368 0.83 -25.50 -21.48
N LYS A 369 0.74 -26.83 -21.52
CA LYS A 369 1.64 -27.66 -22.34
C LYS A 369 1.55 -27.31 -23.82
N ARG A 370 0.34 -27.08 -24.33
CA ARG A 370 0.12 -26.67 -25.72
C ARG A 370 0.79 -25.33 -26.02
N PHE A 371 0.70 -24.36 -25.11
CA PHE A 371 1.42 -23.10 -25.24
C PHE A 371 2.93 -23.32 -25.30
N GLU A 372 3.49 -24.15 -24.41
CA GLU A 372 4.92 -24.47 -24.40
C GLU A 372 5.36 -25.14 -25.72
N ASP A 373 4.59 -26.13 -26.19
CA ASP A 373 4.83 -26.84 -27.46
C ASP A 373 4.74 -25.88 -28.68
N GLU A 374 3.72 -25.01 -28.72
CA GLU A 374 3.55 -24.00 -29.77
C GLU A 374 4.64 -22.92 -29.72
N PHE A 375 5.04 -22.48 -28.53
CA PHE A 375 6.13 -21.53 -28.33
C PHE A 375 7.45 -22.10 -28.84
N LEU A 376 7.80 -23.33 -28.44
CA LEU A 376 8.99 -24.03 -28.93
C LEU A 376 8.94 -24.22 -30.45
N LYS A 377 7.82 -24.66 -31.00
CA LYS A 377 7.66 -24.86 -32.44
C LYS A 377 7.83 -23.56 -33.24
N ASN A 378 7.30 -22.44 -32.74
CA ASN A 378 7.29 -21.18 -33.46
C ASN A 378 8.58 -20.35 -33.27
N THR A 379 9.23 -20.50 -32.11
CA THR A 379 10.41 -19.68 -31.76
C THR A 379 11.73 -20.46 -31.79
N GLY A 380 11.69 -21.79 -31.70
CA GLY A 380 12.86 -22.64 -31.45
C GLY A 380 13.42 -22.53 -30.03
N ILE A 381 12.72 -21.84 -29.14
CA ILE A 381 13.09 -21.61 -27.74
C ILE A 381 12.19 -22.47 -26.86
N ASP A 382 12.78 -23.35 -26.06
CA ASP A 382 12.08 -24.09 -25.02
C ASP A 382 11.83 -23.14 -23.83
N PHE A 383 10.58 -22.82 -23.57
CA PHE A 383 10.22 -21.86 -22.52
C PHE A 383 10.76 -22.29 -21.15
N ARG A 384 10.75 -23.59 -20.83
CA ARG A 384 11.20 -24.09 -19.53
C ARG A 384 12.71 -24.17 -19.47
N GLU A 385 13.33 -24.81 -20.45
CA GLU A 385 14.76 -25.09 -20.43
C GLU A 385 15.61 -23.87 -20.80
N ASP A 386 15.23 -23.10 -21.83
CA ASP A 386 16.05 -21.98 -22.31
C ASP A 386 15.76 -20.65 -21.60
N ILE A 387 14.59 -20.50 -20.97
CA ILE A 387 14.20 -19.25 -20.27
C ILE A 387 14.09 -19.50 -18.76
N VAL A 388 13.10 -20.28 -18.31
CA VAL A 388 12.76 -20.35 -16.88
C VAL A 388 13.88 -20.98 -16.04
N SER A 389 14.56 -22.03 -16.54
CA SER A 389 15.45 -22.88 -15.72
C SER A 389 16.64 -22.18 -15.06
N TRP A 390 17.10 -21.03 -15.60
CA TRP A 390 18.22 -20.25 -15.06
C TRP A 390 17.77 -18.93 -14.39
N MET A 391 16.48 -18.59 -14.43
CA MET A 391 15.94 -17.37 -13.78
C MET A 391 15.72 -17.54 -12.28
N THR A 392 16.62 -18.26 -11.61
CA THR A 392 16.60 -18.53 -10.17
C THR A 392 17.30 -17.45 -9.34
N GLY A 393 18.04 -16.56 -9.99
CA GLY A 393 18.71 -15.42 -9.36
C GLY A 393 17.80 -14.19 -9.19
N ASP A 394 18.43 -13.06 -8.89
CA ASP A 394 17.75 -11.77 -8.73
C ASP A 394 17.41 -11.14 -10.09
N PHE A 395 16.36 -10.32 -10.13
CA PHE A 395 15.97 -9.57 -11.32
C PHE A 395 15.46 -8.19 -10.94
N ALA A 396 15.54 -7.23 -11.87
CA ALA A 396 14.98 -5.90 -11.65
C ALA A 396 14.35 -5.31 -12.92
N LEU A 397 13.23 -4.63 -12.73
CA LEU A 397 12.69 -3.66 -13.67
C LEU A 397 13.27 -2.30 -13.33
N ILE A 398 13.82 -1.59 -14.30
CA ILE A 398 14.52 -0.33 -14.10
C ILE A 398 13.90 0.73 -14.99
N SER A 399 13.68 1.91 -14.43
CA SER A 399 13.43 3.13 -15.20
C SER A 399 14.53 4.15 -14.92
N GLY A 400 15.02 4.77 -15.98
CA GLY A 400 15.78 6.01 -15.92
C GLY A 400 14.84 7.17 -16.23
N TYR A 401 15.05 8.31 -15.56
CA TYR A 401 14.31 9.51 -15.86
C TYR A 401 15.24 10.72 -15.78
N THR A 402 15.24 11.52 -16.83
CA THR A 402 15.86 12.84 -16.82
C THR A 402 14.75 13.86 -16.95
N SER A 403 14.59 14.70 -15.91
CA SER A 403 13.60 15.76 -15.94
C SER A 403 13.79 16.64 -17.20
N PRO A 404 12.75 16.83 -18.03
CA PRO A 404 12.84 17.68 -19.21
C PRO A 404 13.14 19.12 -18.80
N LYS A 405 13.88 19.84 -19.63
CA LYS A 405 14.14 21.26 -19.43
C LYS A 405 12.84 22.06 -19.46
N PRO A 406 12.76 23.21 -18.75
CA PRO A 406 11.61 24.11 -18.89
C PRO A 406 11.34 24.45 -20.35
N GLY A 407 10.10 24.23 -20.80
CA GLY A 407 9.69 24.48 -22.19
C GLY A 407 9.91 23.32 -23.16
N THR A 408 10.35 22.15 -22.71
CA THR A 408 10.40 20.92 -23.52
C THR A 408 9.32 19.92 -23.07
N ALA A 409 8.86 19.09 -24.01
CA ALA A 409 7.95 17.98 -23.76
C ALA A 409 8.74 16.68 -23.60
N THR A 410 8.23 15.74 -22.81
CA THR A 410 8.70 14.36 -22.82
C THR A 410 7.97 13.59 -23.91
N LEU A 411 8.49 12.40 -24.26
CA LEU A 411 7.76 11.48 -25.14
C LEU A 411 6.32 11.22 -24.64
N LEU A 412 6.16 11.10 -23.32
CA LEU A 412 4.91 10.78 -22.64
C LEU A 412 3.86 11.90 -22.75
N ASN A 413 4.29 13.17 -22.77
CA ASN A 413 3.37 14.32 -22.83
C ASN A 413 3.40 15.07 -24.17
N SER A 414 4.22 14.64 -25.13
CA SER A 414 4.34 15.24 -26.47
C SER A 414 3.01 15.34 -27.22
N GLN A 415 2.07 14.42 -26.98
CA GLN A 415 0.72 14.45 -27.57
C GLN A 415 -0.11 15.63 -27.08
N LEU A 416 0.10 16.06 -25.83
CA LEU A 416 -0.60 17.21 -25.25
C LEU A 416 0.04 18.54 -25.71
N PHE A 417 1.32 18.51 -26.07
CA PHE A 417 2.11 19.69 -26.43
C PHE A 417 2.85 19.51 -27.75
N PRO A 418 2.14 19.33 -28.88
CA PRO A 418 2.75 19.02 -30.17
C PRO A 418 3.65 20.14 -30.71
N LYS A 419 3.60 21.35 -30.13
CA LYS A 419 4.45 22.49 -30.52
C LYS A 419 5.76 22.57 -29.73
N LEU A 420 5.91 21.81 -28.64
CA LEU A 420 7.13 21.83 -27.85
C LEU A 420 8.15 20.84 -28.42
N PRO A 421 9.46 21.17 -28.36
CA PRO A 421 10.51 20.20 -28.67
C PRO A 421 10.42 19.03 -27.70
N VAL A 422 10.62 17.80 -28.21
CA VAL A 422 10.54 16.58 -27.41
C VAL A 422 11.94 16.12 -27.02
N GLU A 423 12.19 15.94 -25.73
CA GLU A 423 13.40 15.30 -25.21
C GLU A 423 13.06 13.85 -24.78
N ASN A 424 13.94 12.89 -25.11
CA ASN A 424 13.79 11.53 -24.60
C ASN A 424 14.17 11.51 -23.12
N ALA A 425 13.16 11.59 -22.27
CA ALA A 425 13.33 11.72 -20.83
C ALA A 425 13.27 10.38 -20.10
N VAL A 426 12.93 9.28 -20.77
CA VAL A 426 12.63 7.99 -20.13
C VAL A 426 13.47 6.89 -20.74
N ASP A 427 14.25 6.25 -19.89
CA ASP A 427 14.89 4.97 -20.18
C ASP A 427 14.14 3.87 -19.42
N ALA A 428 14.09 2.68 -19.99
CA ALA A 428 13.45 1.54 -19.34
C ALA A 428 14.17 0.25 -19.70
N GLY A 429 14.13 -0.71 -18.79
CA GLY A 429 14.71 -2.01 -19.04
C GLY A 429 14.45 -3.03 -17.95
N MET A 430 14.87 -4.24 -18.24
CA MET A 430 14.88 -5.36 -17.32
C MET A 430 16.29 -5.92 -17.26
N ILE A 431 16.71 -6.32 -16.06
CA ILE A 431 17.94 -7.07 -15.84
C ILE A 431 17.65 -8.36 -15.08
N PHE A 432 18.43 -9.39 -15.37
CA PHE A 432 18.35 -10.69 -14.72
C PHE A 432 19.75 -11.15 -14.34
N GLU A 433 19.94 -11.63 -13.12
CA GLU A 433 21.17 -12.31 -12.70
C GLU A 433 21.40 -13.54 -13.59
N VAL A 434 22.62 -13.66 -14.12
CA VAL A 434 23.03 -14.80 -14.93
C VAL A 434 23.49 -15.91 -14.00
N THR A 435 22.63 -16.91 -13.79
CA THR A 435 22.99 -18.11 -13.01
C THR A 435 23.61 -19.22 -13.86
N ASP A 436 23.33 -19.22 -15.18
CA ASP A 436 23.91 -20.14 -16.17
C ASP A 436 24.22 -19.37 -17.46
N LYS A 437 25.49 -19.00 -17.62
CA LYS A 437 25.96 -18.20 -18.76
C LYS A 437 25.76 -18.90 -20.11
N ALA A 438 25.92 -20.23 -20.16
CA ALA A 438 25.81 -20.98 -21.41
C ALA A 438 24.36 -21.01 -21.92
N LYS A 439 23.39 -21.16 -21.01
CA LYS A 439 21.97 -21.09 -21.35
C LYS A 439 21.58 -19.68 -21.81
N VAL A 440 22.05 -18.64 -21.13
CA VAL A 440 21.79 -17.24 -21.51
C VAL A 440 22.37 -16.92 -22.89
N ASP A 441 23.60 -17.35 -23.19
CA ASP A 441 24.21 -17.17 -24.52
C ASP A 441 23.42 -17.89 -25.61
N THR A 442 22.96 -19.11 -25.31
CA THR A 442 22.10 -19.88 -26.21
C THR A 442 20.78 -19.16 -26.48
N LEU A 443 20.16 -18.61 -25.44
CA LEU A 443 18.93 -17.82 -25.56
C LEU A 443 19.15 -16.58 -26.44
N VAL A 444 20.21 -15.80 -26.21
CA VAL A 444 20.53 -14.60 -27.01
C VAL A 444 20.75 -14.98 -28.48
N ALA A 445 21.45 -16.07 -28.78
CA ALA A 445 21.64 -16.55 -30.15
C ALA A 445 20.33 -16.99 -30.82
N LYS A 446 19.43 -17.66 -30.07
CA LYS A 446 18.10 -18.02 -30.57
C LYS A 446 17.24 -16.78 -30.83
N LEU A 447 17.28 -15.79 -29.95
CA LEU A 447 16.60 -14.50 -30.12
C LEU A 447 17.10 -13.73 -31.35
N GLU A 448 18.41 -13.72 -31.61
CA GLU A 448 18.99 -13.12 -32.82
C GLU A 448 18.35 -13.71 -34.09
N THR A 449 18.29 -15.04 -34.16
CA THR A 449 17.70 -15.76 -35.29
C THR A 449 16.20 -15.47 -35.42
N LEU A 450 15.46 -15.52 -34.31
CA LEU A 450 14.02 -15.29 -34.28
C LEU A 450 13.67 -13.87 -34.73
N ILE A 451 14.34 -12.86 -34.18
CA ILE A 451 14.10 -11.45 -34.50
C ILE A 451 14.48 -11.18 -35.96
N ALA A 452 15.61 -11.70 -36.44
CA ALA A 452 16.03 -11.55 -37.83
C ALA A 452 14.99 -12.12 -38.82
N VAL A 453 14.40 -13.29 -38.51
CA VAL A 453 13.32 -13.87 -39.32
C VAL A 453 12.06 -13.00 -39.28
N GLY A 454 11.66 -12.53 -38.09
CA GLY A 454 10.48 -11.67 -37.92
C GLY A 454 10.60 -10.31 -38.61
N LEU A 455 11.81 -9.74 -38.67
CA LEU A 455 12.08 -8.45 -39.29
C LEU A 455 12.40 -8.52 -40.79
N LYS A 456 12.47 -9.72 -41.40
CA LYS A 456 12.85 -9.89 -42.82
C LYS A 456 12.06 -9.00 -43.80
N ASN A 457 10.81 -8.68 -43.46
CA ASN A 457 9.93 -7.85 -44.29
C ASN A 457 9.66 -6.44 -43.70
N ASN A 458 10.25 -6.10 -42.55
CA ASN A 458 10.07 -4.80 -41.90
C ASN A 458 11.25 -3.88 -42.23
N LYS A 459 11.00 -2.78 -42.96
CA LYS A 459 12.03 -1.80 -43.33
C LYS A 459 12.23 -0.69 -42.31
N GLU A 460 11.31 -0.55 -41.35
CA GLU A 460 11.32 0.53 -40.35
C GLU A 460 12.13 0.17 -39.11
N VAL A 461 12.38 -1.11 -38.88
CA VAL A 461 13.15 -1.63 -37.75
C VAL A 461 14.34 -2.42 -38.26
N THR A 462 15.54 -2.06 -37.82
CA THR A 462 16.78 -2.76 -38.14
C THR A 462 17.30 -3.51 -36.91
N LEU A 463 17.77 -4.74 -37.12
CA LEU A 463 18.53 -5.50 -36.13
C LEU A 463 20.01 -5.44 -36.48
N THR A 464 20.83 -4.95 -35.56
CA THR A 464 22.30 -5.01 -35.65
C THR A 464 22.86 -5.82 -34.48
N THR A 465 24.03 -6.40 -34.70
CA THR A 465 24.81 -7.07 -33.66
C THR A 465 26.01 -6.20 -33.34
N GLU A 466 26.16 -5.81 -32.08
CA GLU A 466 27.19 -4.88 -31.61
C GLU A 466 27.95 -5.47 -30.42
N THR A 467 28.98 -4.75 -29.95
CA THR A 467 29.68 -5.07 -28.70
C THR A 467 29.61 -3.88 -27.76
N ILE A 468 29.04 -4.10 -26.57
CA ILE A 468 28.89 -3.08 -25.53
C ILE A 468 29.48 -3.63 -24.24
N GLY A 469 30.45 -2.93 -23.64
CA GLY A 469 31.10 -3.40 -22.41
C GLY A 469 31.77 -4.78 -22.54
N GLY A 470 32.16 -5.17 -23.76
CA GLY A 470 32.72 -6.49 -24.06
C GLY A 470 31.68 -7.60 -24.28
N ALA A 471 30.39 -7.34 -24.05
CA ALA A 471 29.30 -8.28 -24.33
C ALA A 471 28.83 -8.17 -25.78
N LYS A 472 28.57 -9.31 -26.44
CA LYS A 472 27.84 -9.34 -27.71
C LYS A 472 26.38 -8.99 -27.44
N VAL A 473 25.86 -7.98 -28.14
CA VAL A 473 24.48 -7.51 -27.95
C VAL A 473 23.74 -7.44 -29.28
N LEU A 474 22.42 -7.58 -29.20
CA LEU A 474 21.47 -7.33 -30.27
C LEU A 474 20.89 -5.93 -30.07
N VAL A 475 20.97 -5.08 -31.09
CA VAL A 475 20.41 -3.71 -31.06
C VAL A 475 19.28 -3.63 -32.08
N LEU A 476 18.06 -3.48 -31.58
CA LEU A 476 16.88 -3.18 -32.38
C LEU A 476 16.74 -1.66 -32.46
N SER A 477 16.88 -1.12 -33.66
CA SER A 477 16.73 0.32 -33.93
C SER A 477 15.51 0.58 -34.79
N GLY A 478 14.73 1.59 -34.46
CA GLY A 478 13.64 2.09 -35.29
C GLY A 478 13.44 3.59 -35.13
N THR A 479 12.54 4.16 -35.94
CA THR A 479 12.14 5.56 -35.81
C THR A 479 10.66 5.66 -35.50
N ALA A 480 10.30 6.31 -34.39
CA ALA A 480 8.91 6.59 -34.05
C ALA A 480 8.54 8.02 -34.48
N PRO A 481 7.45 8.21 -35.25
CA PRO A 481 6.93 9.53 -35.52
C PRO A 481 6.30 10.12 -34.26
N LEU A 482 6.53 11.42 -34.04
CA LEU A 482 5.97 12.18 -32.93
C LEU A 482 4.83 13.08 -33.43
N PRO A 483 3.86 13.43 -32.57
CA PRO A 483 2.76 14.33 -32.91
C PRO A 483 3.21 15.71 -33.41
N SER A 484 4.41 16.14 -33.04
CA SER A 484 5.05 17.37 -33.50
C SER A 484 5.51 17.32 -34.96
N GLY A 485 5.38 16.18 -35.65
CA GLY A 485 5.94 15.93 -36.98
C GLY A 485 7.43 15.61 -36.95
N GLN A 486 8.06 15.62 -35.78
CA GLN A 486 9.42 15.13 -35.57
C GLN A 486 9.42 13.59 -35.56
N SER A 487 10.59 12.98 -35.72
CA SER A 487 10.80 11.56 -35.43
C SER A 487 11.87 11.40 -34.37
N THR A 488 11.73 10.38 -33.52
CA THR A 488 12.76 10.01 -32.55
C THR A 488 13.30 8.62 -32.88
N LYS A 489 14.61 8.45 -32.76
CA LYS A 489 15.22 7.12 -32.82
C LYS A 489 14.91 6.39 -31.51
N LEU A 490 14.45 5.16 -31.61
CA LEU A 490 14.28 4.25 -30.47
C LEU A 490 15.24 3.10 -30.66
N GLU A 491 16.03 2.81 -29.63
CA GLU A 491 16.97 1.70 -29.61
C GLU A 491 16.74 0.84 -28.38
N PHE A 492 16.55 -0.46 -28.62
CA PHE A 492 16.40 -1.47 -27.59
C PHE A 492 17.52 -2.49 -27.74
N VAL A 493 18.17 -2.84 -26.64
CA VAL A 493 19.35 -3.68 -26.57
C VAL A 493 19.01 -4.94 -25.78
N ILE A 494 19.36 -6.09 -26.35
CA ILE A 494 19.29 -7.40 -25.70
C ILE A 494 20.71 -7.97 -25.67
N GLY A 495 21.23 -8.29 -24.50
CA GLY A 495 22.56 -8.92 -24.41
C GLY A 495 22.95 -9.24 -22.99
N ALA A 496 24.01 -10.03 -22.83
CA ALA A 496 24.43 -10.53 -21.52
C ALA A 496 25.95 -10.47 -21.33
N ASN A 497 26.37 -10.21 -20.10
CA ASN A 497 27.73 -10.46 -19.62
C ASN A 497 27.72 -11.62 -18.60
N ASP A 498 28.82 -11.81 -17.87
CA ASP A 498 28.93 -12.90 -16.89
C ASP A 498 28.06 -12.69 -15.64
N LYS A 499 27.49 -11.50 -15.44
CA LYS A 499 26.71 -11.13 -14.25
C LYS A 499 25.23 -11.01 -14.56
N VAL A 500 24.89 -10.38 -15.67
CA VAL A 500 23.51 -10.00 -16.00
C VAL A 500 23.16 -10.18 -17.47
N LEU A 501 21.91 -10.59 -17.72
CA LEU A 501 21.20 -10.42 -18.98
C LEU A 501 20.43 -9.10 -18.91
N VAL A 502 20.52 -8.31 -19.97
CA VAL A 502 19.88 -6.99 -20.09
C VAL A 502 18.92 -6.98 -21.27
N LEU A 503 17.71 -6.46 -21.04
CA LEU A 503 16.71 -6.14 -22.05
C LEU A 503 16.26 -4.70 -21.80
N ALA A 504 16.90 -3.72 -22.44
CA ALA A 504 16.75 -2.32 -22.06
C ALA A 504 16.91 -1.35 -23.23
N THR A 505 16.43 -0.12 -23.05
CA THR A 505 16.86 1.01 -23.88
C THR A 505 18.38 1.14 -23.93
N ARG A 506 18.92 1.58 -25.06
CA ARG A 506 20.38 1.62 -25.29
C ARG A 506 21.18 2.34 -24.19
N PRO A 507 20.82 3.56 -23.73
CA PRO A 507 21.60 4.25 -22.70
C PRO A 507 21.69 3.44 -21.41
N LEU A 508 20.59 2.80 -21.02
CA LEU A 508 20.54 1.96 -19.82
C LEU A 508 21.36 0.68 -19.99
N ALA A 509 21.26 0.02 -21.15
CA ALA A 509 22.06 -1.17 -21.44
C ALA A 509 23.57 -0.88 -21.47
N GLU A 510 23.98 0.25 -22.03
CA GLU A 510 25.37 0.70 -22.01
C GLU A 510 25.86 0.93 -20.58
N ALA A 511 25.09 1.63 -19.75
CA ALA A 511 25.44 1.84 -18.34
C ALA A 511 25.62 0.52 -17.58
N ILE A 512 24.71 -0.45 -17.76
CA ILE A 512 24.76 -1.75 -17.10
C ILE A 512 25.95 -2.58 -17.59
N LEU A 513 26.10 -2.75 -18.90
CA LEU A 513 27.08 -3.67 -19.48
C LEU A 513 28.52 -3.15 -19.39
N THR A 514 28.72 -1.83 -19.35
CA THR A 514 30.05 -1.23 -19.16
C THR A 514 30.50 -1.16 -17.70
N GLY A 515 29.60 -1.48 -16.75
CA GLY A 515 29.90 -1.44 -15.32
C GLY A 515 29.94 -0.02 -14.76
N ALA A 516 29.00 0.84 -15.17
CA ALA A 516 28.78 2.12 -14.50
C ALA A 516 28.54 1.92 -12.99
N PRO A 517 28.77 2.95 -12.15
CA PRO A 517 28.54 2.84 -10.71
C PRO A 517 27.13 2.30 -10.41
N GLY A 518 27.07 1.32 -9.52
CA GLY A 518 25.84 0.63 -9.15
C GLY A 518 24.93 1.45 -8.24
N LEU A 519 23.67 1.04 -8.09
CA LEU A 519 22.67 1.66 -7.23
C LEU A 519 23.10 1.61 -5.77
N ASP A 520 23.83 0.58 -5.39
CA ASP A 520 24.51 0.45 -4.11
C ASP A 520 25.52 1.57 -3.83
N THR A 521 25.96 2.33 -4.84
CA THR A 521 26.82 3.52 -4.68
C THR A 521 26.03 4.83 -4.54
N SER A 522 24.75 4.85 -4.90
CA SER A 522 23.88 6.04 -4.82
C SER A 522 23.63 6.44 -3.35
N ALA A 523 23.88 7.71 -3.03
CA ALA A 523 23.69 8.24 -1.67
C ALA A 523 22.23 8.17 -1.22
N THR A 524 21.29 8.48 -2.12
CA THR A 524 19.84 8.44 -1.82
C THR A 524 19.37 7.01 -1.62
N PHE A 525 19.83 6.06 -2.44
CA PHE A 525 19.51 4.65 -2.26
C PHE A 525 20.11 4.09 -0.96
N LYS A 526 21.37 4.41 -0.63
CA LYS A 526 21.99 4.03 0.65
C LYS A 526 21.21 4.57 1.85
N ALA A 527 20.70 5.80 1.77
CA ALA A 527 19.87 6.36 2.83
C ALA A 527 18.51 5.66 2.93
N ALA A 528 17.89 5.35 1.79
CA ALA A 528 16.62 4.64 1.74
C ALA A 528 16.74 3.17 2.19
N SER A 529 17.86 2.51 1.87
CA SER A 529 18.07 1.09 2.12
C SER A 529 18.16 0.73 3.60
N VAL A 530 18.51 1.69 4.45
CA VAL A 530 18.48 1.56 5.93
C VAL A 530 17.08 1.23 6.44
N TYR A 531 16.03 1.65 5.72
CA TYR A 531 14.65 1.45 6.15
C TYR A 531 14.00 0.20 5.58
N LEU A 532 14.63 -0.56 4.68
CA LEU A 532 14.02 -1.76 4.09
C LEU A 532 13.75 -2.80 5.19
N VAL A 533 12.72 -3.64 4.98
CA VAL A 533 12.52 -4.81 5.84
C VAL A 533 13.72 -5.75 5.77
N PRO A 534 14.08 -6.45 6.86
CA PRO A 534 15.16 -7.44 6.83
C PRO A 534 14.89 -8.52 5.77
N GLN A 535 15.93 -8.92 5.03
CA GLN A 535 15.86 -9.98 4.02
C GLN A 535 14.69 -9.79 3.04
N PRO A 536 14.63 -8.65 2.32
CA PRO A 536 13.52 -8.37 1.44
C PRO A 536 13.48 -9.38 0.29
N THR A 537 12.29 -9.88 -0.03
CA THR A 537 12.01 -10.73 -1.20
C THR A 537 11.55 -9.91 -2.41
N ALA A 538 11.11 -8.67 -2.17
CA ALA A 538 10.78 -7.67 -3.19
C ALA A 538 11.15 -6.26 -2.70
N ILE A 539 11.64 -5.41 -3.60
CA ILE A 539 11.92 -3.99 -3.34
C ILE A 539 11.36 -3.17 -4.52
N ALA A 540 10.59 -2.13 -4.24
CA ALA A 540 10.35 -1.03 -5.15
C ALA A 540 11.04 0.21 -4.59
N TYR A 541 11.86 0.89 -5.39
CA TYR A 541 12.55 2.13 -5.03
C TYR A 541 12.29 3.18 -6.08
N LEU A 542 12.07 4.41 -5.63
CA LEU A 542 12.00 5.61 -6.46
C LEU A 542 12.94 6.65 -5.87
N SER A 543 13.86 7.16 -6.68
CA SER A 543 14.57 8.40 -6.38
C SER A 543 13.64 9.60 -6.55
N ASN A 544 14.11 10.81 -6.23
CA ASN A 544 13.37 12.04 -6.55
C ASN A 544 12.97 12.11 -8.04
N ASP A 545 13.87 11.73 -8.95
CA ASP A 545 13.56 11.66 -10.38
C ASP A 545 12.47 10.64 -10.71
N GLY A 546 12.46 9.48 -10.03
CA GLY A 546 11.39 8.49 -10.18
C GLY A 546 10.05 8.99 -9.69
N VAL A 547 10.04 9.74 -8.59
CA VAL A 547 8.84 10.40 -8.06
C VAL A 547 8.33 11.45 -9.06
N ASN A 548 9.23 12.26 -9.64
CA ASN A 548 8.88 13.23 -10.68
C ASN A 548 8.29 12.57 -11.94
N LEU A 549 8.84 11.42 -12.35
CA LEU A 549 8.28 10.61 -13.44
C LEU A 549 6.84 10.19 -13.16
N LEU A 550 6.55 9.69 -11.95
CA LEU A 550 5.18 9.35 -11.56
C LEU A 550 4.26 10.56 -11.54
N GLY A 551 4.76 11.72 -11.12
CA GLY A 551 4.03 12.98 -11.19
C GLY A 551 3.62 13.35 -12.62
N ASP A 552 4.58 13.30 -13.55
CA ASP A 552 4.33 13.56 -14.97
C ASP A 552 3.33 12.55 -15.56
N LEU A 553 3.41 11.26 -15.19
CA LEU A 553 2.43 10.24 -15.62
C LEU A 553 1.03 10.48 -15.02
N GLY A 554 0.95 10.84 -13.74
CA GLY A 554 -0.31 11.13 -13.05
C GLY A 554 -1.01 12.34 -13.66
N LEU A 555 -0.26 13.36 -14.09
CA LEU A 555 -0.79 14.49 -14.83
C LEU A 555 -1.47 14.05 -16.12
N LEU A 556 -0.88 13.13 -16.90
CA LEU A 556 -1.50 12.63 -18.14
C LEU A 556 -2.89 12.04 -17.87
N GLY A 557 -3.03 11.25 -16.81
CA GLY A 557 -4.31 10.67 -16.40
C GLY A 557 -5.33 11.71 -15.94
N ALA A 558 -4.92 12.68 -15.12
CA ALA A 558 -5.81 13.76 -14.66
C ALA A 558 -6.27 14.68 -15.81
N ILE A 559 -5.44 14.79 -16.85
CA ILE A 559 -5.63 15.66 -18.00
C ILE A 559 -6.51 15.03 -19.06
N SER A 560 -6.42 13.72 -19.33
CA SER A 560 -7.29 13.08 -20.32
C SER A 560 -8.77 13.40 -20.08
N ASP A 561 -9.16 13.47 -18.81
CA ASP A 561 -10.56 13.63 -18.40
C ASP A 561 -11.03 15.09 -18.41
N ASN A 562 -10.19 16.02 -17.95
CA ASN A 562 -10.55 17.44 -17.82
C ASN A 562 -10.20 18.27 -19.07
N LEU A 563 -9.08 17.96 -19.74
CA LEU A 563 -8.58 18.71 -20.88
C LEU A 563 -9.42 18.46 -22.14
N GLY A 564 -9.97 17.25 -22.32
CA GLY A 564 -10.94 16.98 -23.39
C GLY A 564 -12.21 17.86 -23.32
N ARG A 565 -12.49 18.45 -22.15
CA ARG A 565 -13.56 19.44 -21.98
C ARG A 565 -13.05 20.87 -22.16
N ALA A 566 -11.87 21.20 -21.63
CA ALA A 566 -11.29 22.55 -21.69
C ALA A 566 -10.73 22.94 -23.08
N MET A 567 -10.11 22.00 -23.80
CA MET A 567 -9.51 22.27 -25.13
C MET A 567 -10.52 22.61 -26.22
N ARG A 568 -11.81 22.34 -26.00
CA ARG A 568 -12.87 22.73 -26.94
C ARG A 568 -13.16 24.24 -26.93
N GLY A 569 -12.63 25.00 -25.98
CA GLY A 569 -12.91 26.44 -25.85
C GLY A 569 -11.71 27.38 -25.83
N GLN A 570 -10.61 27.06 -25.14
CA GLN A 570 -9.50 28.01 -24.89
C GLN A 570 -8.12 27.30 -24.73
N PRO A 571 -7.39 27.02 -25.83
CA PRO A 571 -6.16 26.25 -25.80
C PRO A 571 -5.01 26.92 -25.02
N GLU A 572 -4.84 28.24 -25.17
CA GLU A 572 -3.70 28.96 -24.57
C GLU A 572 -3.80 29.06 -23.04
N GLN A 573 -4.98 29.39 -22.50
CA GLN A 573 -5.20 29.42 -21.05
C GLN A 573 -5.05 28.02 -20.44
N THR A 574 -5.44 26.98 -21.18
CA THR A 574 -5.29 25.59 -20.76
C THR A 574 -3.82 25.19 -20.67
N GLN A 575 -2.98 25.64 -21.62
CA GLN A 575 -1.54 25.40 -21.59
C GLN A 575 -0.85 26.13 -20.43
N GLN A 576 -1.20 27.40 -20.15
CA GLN A 576 -0.64 28.14 -19.01
C GLN A 576 -0.99 27.49 -17.67
N LYS A 577 -2.26 27.13 -17.46
CA LYS A 577 -2.70 26.41 -16.25
C LYS A 577 -2.01 25.06 -16.10
N PHE A 578 -1.76 24.36 -17.20
CA PHE A 578 -1.01 23.10 -17.15
C PHE A 578 0.41 23.33 -16.65
N VAL A 579 1.14 24.30 -17.20
CA VAL A 579 2.51 24.62 -16.76
C VAL A 579 2.52 25.00 -15.28
N GLU A 580 1.51 25.75 -14.82
CA GLU A 580 1.34 26.10 -13.41
C GLU A 580 1.12 24.86 -12.53
N ILE A 581 0.19 23.97 -12.89
CA ILE A 581 -0.08 22.72 -12.15
C ILE A 581 1.15 21.81 -12.15
N GLN A 582 1.83 21.67 -13.29
CA GLN A 582 3.04 20.86 -13.38
C GLN A 582 4.16 21.44 -12.52
N THR A 583 4.32 22.76 -12.48
CA THR A 583 5.29 23.43 -11.61
C THR A 583 4.95 23.22 -10.15
N GLN A 584 3.68 23.37 -9.77
CA GLN A 584 3.20 23.10 -8.40
C GLN A 584 3.45 21.64 -7.99
N LEU A 585 3.10 20.70 -8.85
CA LEU A 585 3.33 19.27 -8.59
C LEU A 585 4.81 18.95 -8.49
N ARG A 586 5.67 19.44 -9.39
CA ARG A 586 7.11 19.22 -9.31
C ARG A 586 7.72 19.84 -8.06
N THR A 587 7.23 21.00 -7.64
CA THR A 587 7.66 21.64 -6.38
C THR A 587 7.27 20.78 -5.17
N PHE A 588 6.05 20.21 -5.18
CA PHE A 588 5.62 19.25 -4.16
C PHE A 588 6.50 17.99 -4.15
N LEU A 589 6.70 17.38 -5.32
CA LEU A 589 7.44 16.12 -5.45
C LEU A 589 8.94 16.28 -5.19
N ALA A 590 9.49 17.48 -5.39
CA ALA A 590 10.84 17.84 -4.98
C ALA A 590 11.07 17.72 -3.46
N LEU A 591 10.01 17.73 -2.66
CA LEU A 591 10.09 17.47 -1.22
C LEU A 591 10.32 16.00 -0.88
N ILE A 592 10.12 15.09 -1.81
CA ILE A 592 10.34 13.65 -1.60
C ILE A 592 11.73 13.31 -2.11
N GLU A 593 12.66 13.02 -1.19
CA GLU A 593 14.02 12.59 -1.55
C GLU A 593 14.01 11.20 -2.19
N SER A 594 13.22 10.29 -1.60
CA SER A 594 13.04 8.92 -2.09
C SER A 594 11.76 8.31 -1.54
N ALA A 595 11.24 7.31 -2.25
CA ALA A 595 10.19 6.43 -1.77
C ALA A 595 10.58 4.97 -1.96
N THR A 596 10.27 4.11 -1.00
CA THR A 596 10.49 2.67 -1.11
C THR A 596 9.29 1.86 -0.65
N VAL A 597 9.09 0.70 -1.26
CA VAL A 597 8.27 -0.38 -0.72
C VAL A 597 9.15 -1.62 -0.66
N SER A 598 9.23 -2.29 0.48
CA SER A 598 9.96 -3.55 0.60
C SER A 598 9.12 -4.59 1.30
N SER A 599 9.16 -5.82 0.84
CA SER A 599 8.40 -6.92 1.42
C SER A 599 9.32 -8.09 1.72
N THR A 600 9.00 -8.84 2.78
CA THR A 600 9.64 -10.11 3.13
C THR A 600 8.57 -11.15 3.48
N THR A 601 8.93 -12.42 3.35
CA THR A 601 8.07 -13.56 3.64
C THR A 601 8.87 -14.56 4.46
N ASP A 602 8.36 -14.92 5.63
CA ASP A 602 9.00 -15.90 6.51
C ASP A 602 8.76 -17.35 6.03
N ALA A 603 9.38 -18.31 6.71
CA ALA A 603 9.23 -19.74 6.38
C ALA A 603 7.80 -20.27 6.58
N SER A 604 6.96 -19.59 7.36
CA SER A 604 5.53 -19.92 7.52
C SER A 604 4.66 -19.30 6.42
N GLY A 605 5.23 -18.47 5.55
CA GLY A 605 4.52 -17.69 4.54
C GLY A 605 3.91 -16.39 5.09
N SER A 606 4.12 -16.07 6.37
CA SER A 606 3.69 -14.78 6.93
C SER A 606 4.49 -13.66 6.26
N THR A 607 3.82 -12.54 5.97
CA THR A 607 4.42 -11.47 5.18
C THR A 607 4.53 -10.18 5.99
N VAL A 608 5.58 -9.42 5.72
CA VAL A 608 5.76 -8.07 6.23
C VAL A 608 6.12 -7.17 5.06
N SER A 609 5.38 -6.10 4.88
CA SER A 609 5.63 -5.08 3.87
C SER A 609 5.80 -3.73 4.55
N ARG A 610 6.76 -2.94 4.07
CA ARG A 610 7.06 -1.61 4.56
C ARG A 610 7.05 -0.63 3.41
N ALA A 611 6.24 0.40 3.50
CA ALA A 611 6.27 1.56 2.63
C ALA A 611 6.93 2.73 3.36
N VAL A 612 7.88 3.40 2.70
CA VAL A 612 8.66 4.49 3.25
C VAL A 612 8.65 5.66 2.29
N ILE A 613 8.43 6.86 2.81
CA ILE A 613 8.63 8.12 2.07
C ILE A 613 9.56 8.98 2.91
N THR A 614 10.72 9.31 2.35
CA THR A 614 11.71 10.18 2.99
C THR A 614 11.63 11.56 2.38
N LEU A 615 11.41 12.57 3.22
CA LEU A 615 11.43 13.96 2.78
C LEU A 615 12.85 14.49 2.65
N ALA A 616 13.05 15.36 1.66
CA ALA A 616 14.24 16.18 1.50
C ALA A 616 14.47 17.06 2.74
N LYS A 617 15.74 17.39 2.99
CA LYS A 617 16.17 18.19 4.15
C LYS A 617 15.89 19.68 3.98
#